data_AF-A0A9P6E6R8-F1
#
_entry.id   AF-A0A9P6E6R8-F1
#
_cell.length_a   1.000
_cell.length_b   1.000
_cell.length_c   1.000
_cell.angle_alpha   90.00
_cell.angle_beta   90.00
_cell.angle_gamma   90.00
#
_symmetry.space_group_name_H-M   'P 1'
#
loop_
_entity.id
_entity.type
_entity.pdbx_description
1 polymer ?
#
loop_
_entity_poly.entity_id
_entity_poly.type
_entity_poly.pdbx_seq_one_letter_code
_entity_poly.pdbx_strand_id
1 'polypeptide(L)'
;MFKKVLDVWAQHLSSTASLNILNDQPDGWLSPKAVSAMIETANINQVAGISFSDIYICDPSKPWGFKSWDDLFTRKHKHGLRPVAEPSDDTVIVNPCECILSHLQFNVSKRDKFWLKTQPYSIDDSLASLFVSGTIYQALLSPLNYHRWRGPVAGIVKKTYKIPGTYYSQTSSNSFVGEGPDPFAPKESQKYCTAVATRAVVAIQADNPDIGRVVVLHVGMSEVSSCEITVSPTNEL
;
A
#
# COMPACT_ATOMS: atom_id res chain seq x y z
N MET A 1 13.14 -21.57 -4.25
CA MET A 1 14.11 -21.05 -5.25
C MET A 1 13.82 -19.58 -5.59
N PHE A 2 12.59 -19.22 -5.98
CA PHE A 2 12.21 -17.83 -6.33
C PHE A 2 12.46 -16.77 -5.26
N LYS A 3 12.21 -17.06 -3.98
CA LYS A 3 12.44 -16.09 -2.89
C LYS A 3 13.86 -15.50 -2.91
N LYS A 4 14.89 -16.34 -3.12
CA LYS A 4 16.30 -15.87 -3.15
C LYS A 4 16.55 -14.90 -4.32
N VAL A 5 15.94 -15.16 -5.47
CA VAL A 5 16.03 -14.27 -6.65
C VAL A 5 15.36 -12.94 -6.35
N LEU A 6 14.16 -12.97 -5.74
CA LEU A 6 13.42 -11.79 -5.36
C LEU A 6 14.13 -10.99 -4.25
N ASP A 7 14.78 -11.66 -3.30
CA ASP A 7 15.57 -11.02 -2.26
C ASP A 7 16.76 -10.25 -2.87
N VAL A 8 17.45 -10.83 -3.87
CA VAL A 8 18.53 -10.16 -4.60
C VAL A 8 17.99 -8.98 -5.42
N TRP A 9 16.82 -9.14 -6.05
CA TRP A 9 16.18 -8.05 -6.79
C TRP A 9 15.78 -6.89 -5.87
N ALA A 10 15.20 -7.18 -4.70
CA ALA A 10 14.90 -6.17 -3.69
C ALA A 10 16.17 -5.43 -3.24
N GLN A 11 17.27 -6.16 -2.99
CA GLN A 11 18.57 -5.54 -2.67
C GLN A 11 19.07 -4.62 -3.80
N HIS A 12 18.90 -5.02 -5.06
CA HIS A 12 19.25 -4.18 -6.20
C HIS A 12 18.43 -2.89 -6.21
N LEU A 13 17.10 -2.99 -6.08
CA LEU A 13 16.17 -1.85 -6.08
C LEU A 13 16.38 -0.89 -4.91
N SER A 14 16.84 -1.39 -3.77
CA SER A 14 17.17 -0.54 -2.60
C SER A 14 18.62 0.00 -2.63
N SER A 15 19.43 -0.35 -3.64
CA SER A 15 20.82 0.09 -3.76
C SER A 15 21.02 1.21 -4.78
N THR A 16 22.18 1.86 -4.74
CA THR A 16 22.59 2.86 -5.74
C THR A 16 22.71 2.30 -7.16
N ALA A 17 22.81 0.98 -7.33
CA ALA A 17 22.84 0.34 -8.64
C ALA A 17 21.53 0.54 -9.43
N SER A 18 20.42 0.81 -8.75
CA SER A 18 19.13 1.12 -9.36
C SER A 18 18.97 2.58 -9.80
N LEU A 19 19.97 3.44 -9.56
CA LEU A 19 19.89 4.86 -9.96
C LEU A 19 19.91 5.05 -11.48
N ASN A 20 20.38 4.05 -12.23
CA ASN A 20 20.40 4.09 -13.69
C ASN A 20 19.01 4.29 -14.32
N ILE A 21 17.94 3.86 -13.65
CA ILE A 21 16.54 4.06 -14.12
C ILE A 21 15.91 5.36 -13.60
N LEU A 22 16.60 6.10 -12.74
CA LEU A 22 16.18 7.42 -12.26
C LEU A 22 16.76 8.52 -13.16
N ASN A 23 16.30 8.54 -14.41
CA ASN A 23 16.75 9.46 -15.44
C ASN A 23 15.57 10.08 -16.20
N ASP A 24 15.86 11.04 -17.07
CA ASP A 24 14.88 11.83 -17.85
C ASP A 24 14.60 11.25 -19.25
N GLN A 25 15.15 10.08 -19.58
CA GLN A 25 14.90 9.39 -20.85
C GLN A 25 13.46 8.85 -20.90
N PRO A 26 12.89 8.54 -22.08
CA PRO A 26 11.48 8.18 -22.22
C PRO A 26 10.98 6.99 -21.36
N ASP A 27 11.88 6.07 -21.01
CA ASP A 27 11.65 4.89 -20.15
C ASP A 27 12.10 5.11 -18.69
N GLY A 28 12.67 6.27 -18.37
CA GLY A 28 13.13 6.66 -17.05
C GLY A 28 12.00 7.10 -16.12
N TRP A 29 12.20 6.88 -14.82
CA TRP A 29 11.25 7.26 -13.76
C TRP A 29 11.22 8.77 -13.47
N LEU A 30 12.21 9.53 -13.96
CA LEU A 30 12.22 11.00 -13.90
C LEU A 30 11.94 11.62 -15.27
N SER A 31 11.41 10.84 -16.21
CA SER A 31 10.93 11.35 -17.50
C SER A 31 9.77 12.33 -17.31
N PRO A 32 9.56 13.29 -18.24
CA PRO A 32 8.43 14.21 -18.16
C PRO A 32 7.08 13.47 -18.03
N LYS A 33 6.93 12.32 -18.70
CA LYS A 33 5.74 11.47 -18.63
C LYS A 33 5.54 10.88 -17.23
N ALA A 34 6.58 10.25 -16.65
CA ALA A 34 6.49 9.64 -15.33
C ALA A 34 6.25 10.68 -14.24
N VAL A 35 6.96 11.81 -14.31
CA VAL A 35 6.83 12.93 -13.37
C VAL A 35 5.43 13.54 -13.45
N SER A 36 4.91 13.80 -14.64
CA SER A 36 3.55 14.32 -14.82
C SER A 36 2.51 13.37 -14.22
N ALA A 37 2.64 12.06 -14.45
CA ALA A 37 1.71 11.07 -13.91
C ALA A 37 1.75 10.99 -12.38
N MET A 38 2.94 11.11 -11.77
CA MET A 38 3.09 11.18 -10.31
C MET A 38 2.48 12.46 -9.72
N ILE A 39 2.68 13.61 -10.37
CA ILE A 39 2.10 14.89 -9.96
C ILE A 39 0.57 14.82 -10.04
N GLU A 40 0.03 14.37 -11.17
CA GLU A 40 -1.41 14.26 -11.40
C GLU A 40 -2.07 13.36 -10.35
N THR A 41 -1.47 12.20 -10.07
CA THR A 41 -1.96 11.26 -9.05
C THR A 41 -1.99 11.87 -7.65
N ALA A 42 -1.01 12.71 -7.31
CA ALA A 42 -0.91 13.31 -5.97
C ALA A 42 -1.62 14.68 -5.86
N ASN A 43 -2.01 15.31 -6.96
CA ASN A 43 -2.66 16.62 -6.99
C ASN A 43 -4.18 16.52 -6.72
N ILE A 44 -4.55 15.96 -5.58
CA ILE A 44 -5.94 15.72 -5.18
C ILE A 44 -6.79 17.00 -5.12
N ASN A 45 -6.15 18.17 -4.90
CA ASN A 45 -6.81 19.47 -4.81
C ASN A 45 -6.78 20.26 -6.13
N GLN A 46 -6.29 19.65 -7.23
CA GLN A 46 -6.23 20.26 -8.56
C GLN A 46 -5.56 21.65 -8.57
N VAL A 47 -4.49 21.80 -7.77
CA VAL A 47 -3.72 23.05 -7.70
C VAL A 47 -3.03 23.26 -9.05
N ALA A 48 -3.35 24.36 -9.71
CA ALA A 48 -2.75 24.69 -11.01
C ALA A 48 -1.25 24.96 -10.86
N GLY A 49 -0.44 24.36 -11.74
CA GLY A 49 1.01 24.58 -11.79
C GLY A 49 1.81 23.96 -10.66
N ILE A 50 1.23 23.09 -9.84
CA ILE A 50 1.96 22.39 -8.78
C ILE A 50 3.10 21.53 -9.36
N SER A 51 4.29 21.64 -8.79
CA SER A 51 5.47 20.90 -9.22
C SER A 51 5.70 19.64 -8.38
N PHE A 52 6.55 18.74 -8.88
CA PHE A 52 6.98 17.56 -8.11
C PHE A 52 7.61 17.97 -6.77
N SER A 53 8.43 19.02 -6.77
CA SER A 53 9.07 19.55 -5.56
C SER A 53 8.10 20.23 -4.61
N ASP A 54 6.91 20.65 -5.04
CA ASP A 54 5.88 21.17 -4.12
C ASP A 54 5.19 20.03 -3.36
N ILE A 55 5.16 18.83 -3.95
CA ILE A 55 4.47 17.67 -3.41
C ILE A 55 5.43 16.81 -2.56
N TYR A 56 6.63 16.54 -3.06
CA TYR A 56 7.54 15.56 -2.48
C TYR A 56 8.78 16.22 -1.88
N ILE A 57 9.34 15.56 -0.86
CA ILE A 57 10.68 15.88 -0.36
C ILE A 57 11.68 15.33 -1.39
N CYS A 58 12.30 16.24 -2.13
CA CYS A 58 13.33 15.93 -3.11
C CYS A 58 14.36 17.07 -3.17
N ASP A 59 15.54 16.76 -3.69
CA ASP A 59 16.59 17.73 -4.03
C ASP A 59 16.55 17.94 -5.56
N PRO A 60 16.76 19.13 -6.14
CA PRO A 60 16.81 19.28 -7.59
C PRO A 60 18.07 18.66 -8.25
N SER A 61 19.12 18.35 -7.50
CA SER A 61 20.31 17.65 -8.01
C SER A 61 19.98 16.22 -8.45
N LYS A 62 20.40 15.79 -9.64
CA LYS A 62 20.13 14.43 -10.15
C LYS A 62 20.73 13.37 -9.21
N PRO A 63 20.01 12.28 -8.84
CA PRO A 63 18.68 11.84 -9.27
C PRO A 63 17.57 12.28 -8.29
N TRP A 64 17.44 13.58 -8.14
CA TRP A 64 16.52 14.29 -7.25
C TRP A 64 16.68 14.04 -5.74
N GLY A 65 17.91 13.73 -5.31
CA GLY A 65 18.23 13.39 -3.92
C GLY A 65 17.83 11.97 -3.49
N PHE A 66 17.22 11.17 -4.38
CA PHE A 66 16.90 9.77 -4.11
C PHE A 66 18.15 8.89 -4.16
N LYS A 67 18.24 7.92 -3.24
CA LYS A 67 19.41 7.03 -3.11
C LYS A 67 19.28 5.71 -3.88
N SER A 68 18.06 5.40 -4.31
CA SER A 68 17.72 4.18 -5.03
C SER A 68 16.32 4.32 -5.66
N TRP A 69 15.93 3.39 -6.52
CA TRP A 69 14.56 3.33 -7.03
C TRP A 69 13.54 3.16 -5.90
N ASP A 70 13.84 2.34 -4.91
CA ASP A 70 12.98 2.08 -3.75
C ASP A 70 12.77 3.36 -2.90
N ASP A 71 13.76 4.24 -2.85
CA ASP A 71 13.66 5.56 -2.20
C ASP A 71 12.70 6.51 -2.96
N LEU A 72 12.70 6.47 -4.31
CA LEU A 72 11.70 7.18 -5.12
C LEU A 72 10.30 6.55 -4.99
N PHE A 73 10.21 5.22 -5.00
CA PHE A 73 8.95 4.50 -4.90
C PHE A 73 8.26 4.77 -3.56
N THR A 74 9.05 4.82 -2.48
CA THR A 74 8.62 5.20 -1.13
C THR A 74 8.90 6.67 -0.81
N ARG A 75 8.93 7.56 -1.80
CA ARG A 75 9.15 9.01 -1.62
C ARG A 75 8.23 9.60 -0.55
N LYS A 76 8.72 10.64 0.16
CA LYS A 76 7.98 11.32 1.24
C LYS A 76 7.23 12.54 0.72
N HIS A 77 6.00 12.76 1.17
CA HIS A 77 5.32 14.05 0.97
C HIS A 77 5.96 15.16 1.81
N LYS A 78 5.91 16.39 1.29
CA LYS A 78 6.11 17.58 2.12
C LYS A 78 5.04 17.66 3.21
N HIS A 79 5.41 18.26 4.33
CA HIS A 79 4.51 18.43 5.46
C HIS A 79 3.29 19.28 5.08
N GLY A 80 2.12 18.98 5.65
CA GLY A 80 0.88 19.73 5.44
C GLY A 80 0.05 19.35 4.20
N LEU A 81 0.55 18.52 3.28
CA LEU A 81 -0.18 18.14 2.06
C LEU A 81 -1.33 17.15 2.26
N ARG A 82 -1.31 16.41 3.37
CA ARG A 82 -2.33 15.42 3.73
C ARG A 82 -2.74 15.68 5.18
N PRO A 83 -3.52 16.75 5.44
CA PRO A 83 -4.03 17.00 6.78
C PRO A 83 -4.92 15.83 7.23
N VAL A 84 -4.82 15.48 8.52
CA VAL A 84 -5.71 14.50 9.15
C VAL A 84 -7.08 15.16 9.30
N ALA A 85 -8.13 14.45 8.90
CA ALA A 85 -9.50 14.92 9.08
C ALA A 85 -9.86 14.89 10.57
N GLU A 86 -10.51 15.95 11.07
CA GLU A 86 -10.98 16.08 12.45
C GLU A 86 -9.94 15.63 13.51
N PRO A 87 -8.76 16.27 13.59
CA PRO A 87 -7.64 15.79 14.43
C PRO A 87 -7.92 15.79 15.94
N SER A 88 -9.03 16.37 16.39
CA SER A 88 -9.48 16.39 17.78
C SER A 88 -10.68 15.45 18.04
N ASP A 89 -11.15 14.73 17.03
CA ASP A 89 -12.27 13.81 17.12
C ASP A 89 -11.81 12.36 16.94
N ASP A 90 -11.60 11.67 18.07
CA ASP A 90 -11.17 10.26 18.08
C ASP A 90 -12.27 9.29 17.64
N THR A 91 -13.44 9.76 17.20
CA THR A 91 -14.46 8.91 16.54
C THR A 91 -14.20 8.75 15.04
N VAL A 92 -13.33 9.57 14.45
CA VAL A 92 -13.04 9.57 13.01
C VAL A 92 -11.92 8.58 12.67
N ILE A 93 -12.24 7.60 11.82
CA ILE A 93 -11.27 6.68 11.23
C ILE A 93 -10.80 7.25 9.89
N VAL A 94 -9.52 7.60 9.79
CA VAL A 94 -8.93 8.14 8.55
C VAL A 94 -8.35 7.04 7.67
N ASN A 95 -8.25 7.32 6.37
CA ASN A 95 -7.64 6.37 5.43
C ASN A 95 -6.13 6.23 5.72
N PRO A 96 -5.59 5.00 5.88
CA PRO A 96 -4.17 4.81 6.17
C PRO A 96 -3.24 5.15 5.00
N CYS A 97 -3.73 5.26 3.77
CA CYS A 97 -2.89 5.48 2.58
C CYS A 97 -3.66 6.09 1.40
N GLU A 98 -2.96 6.51 0.35
CA GLU A 98 -3.59 6.95 -0.90
C GLU A 98 -4.08 5.75 -1.70
N CYS A 99 -5.36 5.44 -1.56
CA CYS A 99 -5.96 4.25 -2.15
C CYS A 99 -7.39 4.49 -2.65
N ILE A 100 -7.87 3.57 -3.48
CA ILE A 100 -9.25 3.52 -3.96
C ILE A 100 -9.95 2.34 -3.30
N LEU A 101 -11.13 2.57 -2.71
CA LEU A 101 -11.95 1.53 -2.09
C LEU A 101 -12.27 0.43 -3.12
N SER A 102 -12.02 -0.82 -2.74
CA SER A 102 -12.31 -2.00 -3.53
C SER A 102 -13.47 -2.80 -2.95
N HIS A 103 -13.48 -2.98 -1.63
CA HIS A 103 -14.52 -3.75 -0.96
C HIS A 103 -14.76 -3.22 0.45
N LEU A 104 -16.03 -3.17 0.85
CA LEU A 104 -16.46 -2.87 2.20
C LEU A 104 -17.44 -3.95 2.64
N GLN A 105 -17.18 -4.59 3.77
CA GLN A 105 -18.08 -5.58 4.33
C GLN A 105 -18.26 -5.35 5.83
N PHE A 106 -19.51 -5.46 6.26
CA PHE A 106 -19.91 -5.40 7.65
C PHE A 106 -20.32 -6.78 8.15
N ASN A 107 -20.31 -6.95 9.46
CA ASN A 107 -20.74 -8.17 10.15
C ASN A 107 -20.08 -9.44 9.59
N VAL A 108 -18.75 -9.41 9.44
CA VAL A 108 -18.01 -10.51 8.81
C VAL A 108 -18.05 -11.79 9.66
N SER A 109 -18.18 -12.94 9.03
CA SER A 109 -18.18 -14.25 9.71
C SER A 109 -16.77 -14.83 9.76
N LYS A 110 -16.52 -15.75 10.72
CA LYS A 110 -15.25 -16.50 10.78
C LYS A 110 -14.91 -17.22 9.48
N ARG A 111 -15.94 -17.67 8.76
CA ARG A 111 -15.85 -18.17 7.39
C ARG A 111 -16.93 -17.46 6.58
N ASP A 112 -16.52 -16.53 5.74
CA ASP A 112 -17.41 -15.92 4.77
C ASP A 112 -17.17 -16.47 3.37
N LYS A 113 -18.24 -16.50 2.58
CA LYS A 113 -18.18 -16.74 1.15
C LYS A 113 -18.11 -15.39 0.45
N PHE A 114 -16.91 -14.92 0.18
CA PHE A 114 -16.72 -13.85 -0.80
C PHE A 114 -16.84 -14.49 -2.18
N TRP A 115 -17.87 -14.11 -2.95
CA TRP A 115 -18.06 -14.65 -4.29
C TRP A 115 -17.06 -14.01 -5.25
N LEU A 116 -16.21 -14.87 -5.82
CA LEU A 116 -15.21 -14.50 -6.80
C LEU A 116 -14.85 -15.73 -7.61
N LYS A 117 -15.46 -15.87 -8.80
CA LYS A 117 -15.24 -17.01 -9.72
C LYS A 117 -15.14 -18.35 -8.98
N THR A 118 -16.16 -18.70 -8.18
CA THR A 118 -16.42 -20.03 -7.59
C THR A 118 -15.48 -20.55 -6.47
N GLN A 119 -14.56 -19.77 -5.92
CA GLN A 119 -13.64 -20.26 -4.87
C GLN A 119 -13.79 -19.52 -3.53
N PRO A 120 -14.11 -20.21 -2.41
CA PRO A 120 -14.17 -19.60 -1.09
C PRO A 120 -12.77 -19.40 -0.50
N TYR A 121 -12.52 -18.26 0.15
CA TYR A 121 -11.34 -18.05 0.97
C TYR A 121 -11.70 -17.35 2.29
N SER A 122 -10.92 -17.61 3.33
CA SER A 122 -11.02 -16.98 4.65
C SER A 122 -9.65 -16.48 5.07
N ILE A 123 -9.60 -15.38 5.82
CA ILE A 123 -8.37 -14.97 6.51
C ILE A 123 -8.17 -15.96 7.65
N ASP A 124 -7.30 -16.95 7.46
CA ASP A 124 -6.87 -17.87 8.52
C ASP A 124 -5.61 -17.31 9.20
N ASP A 125 -5.82 -16.23 9.94
CA ASP A 125 -4.79 -15.65 10.81
C ASP A 125 -5.25 -15.75 12.27
N SER A 126 -4.30 -15.86 13.19
CA SER A 126 -4.54 -15.89 14.63
C SER A 126 -5.43 -14.75 15.15
N LEU A 127 -5.48 -13.61 14.45
CA LEU A 127 -6.29 -12.45 14.80
C LEU A 127 -7.68 -12.48 14.17
N ALA A 128 -7.94 -13.30 13.15
CA ALA A 128 -9.17 -13.26 12.37
C ALA A 128 -10.42 -13.50 13.24
N SER A 129 -10.33 -14.37 14.24
CA SER A 129 -11.44 -14.62 15.17
C SER A 129 -11.82 -13.41 16.01
N LEU A 130 -10.92 -12.43 16.20
CA LEU A 130 -11.20 -11.19 16.94
C LEU A 130 -12.09 -10.24 16.15
N PHE A 131 -12.24 -10.45 14.84
CA PHE A 131 -12.99 -9.57 13.94
C PHE A 131 -14.30 -10.17 13.45
N VAL A 132 -14.74 -11.31 14.01
CA VAL A 132 -16.10 -11.81 13.75
C VAL A 132 -17.12 -10.76 14.17
N SER A 133 -18.11 -10.53 13.31
CA SER A 133 -19.08 -9.43 13.36
C SER A 133 -18.50 -8.03 13.18
N GLY A 134 -17.21 -7.91 12.84
CA GLY A 134 -16.55 -6.65 12.54
C GLY A 134 -16.74 -6.17 11.10
N THR A 135 -15.91 -5.20 10.73
CA THR A 135 -15.92 -4.54 9.40
C THR A 135 -14.59 -4.74 8.70
N ILE A 136 -14.63 -5.09 7.42
CA ILE A 136 -13.46 -5.12 6.53
C ILE A 136 -13.57 -3.96 5.55
N TYR A 137 -12.57 -3.07 5.58
CA TYR A 137 -12.31 -2.06 4.56
C TYR A 137 -11.09 -2.52 3.74
N GLN A 138 -11.29 -2.76 2.45
CA GLN A 138 -10.23 -3.16 1.52
C GLN A 138 -10.10 -2.13 0.41
N ALA A 139 -8.88 -1.66 0.18
CA ALA A 139 -8.57 -0.66 -0.82
C ALA A 139 -7.27 -0.99 -1.58
N LEU A 140 -7.10 -0.35 -2.72
CA LEU A 140 -6.04 -0.63 -3.70
C LEU A 140 -5.22 0.62 -3.99
N LEU A 141 -3.92 0.44 -4.18
CA LEU A 141 -2.97 1.50 -4.49
C LEU A 141 -2.35 1.24 -5.86
N SER A 142 -2.29 2.29 -6.68
CA SER A 142 -1.52 2.30 -7.93
C SER A 142 -0.02 2.41 -7.63
N PRO A 143 0.87 1.89 -8.50
CA PRO A 143 2.30 2.19 -8.44
C PRO A 143 2.65 3.68 -8.40
N LEU A 144 1.75 4.55 -8.90
CA LEU A 144 1.94 6.00 -8.88
C LEU A 144 1.55 6.66 -7.55
N ASN A 145 0.79 6.00 -6.68
CA ASN A 145 0.40 6.54 -5.38
C ASN A 145 1.58 6.66 -4.41
N TYR A 146 1.34 7.34 -3.29
CA TYR A 146 2.24 7.36 -2.15
C TYR A 146 2.26 6.01 -1.40
N HIS A 147 3.40 5.30 -1.47
CA HIS A 147 3.57 3.96 -0.89
C HIS A 147 4.08 3.97 0.56
N ARG A 148 3.54 4.86 1.41
CA ARG A 148 3.73 4.78 2.86
C ARG A 148 2.39 4.87 3.58
N TRP A 149 2.24 4.01 4.57
CA TRP A 149 1.01 3.88 5.34
C TRP A 149 1.13 4.67 6.64
N ARG A 150 0.00 5.20 7.11
CA ARG A 150 -0.17 5.89 8.40
C ARG A 150 -1.19 5.13 9.26
N GLY A 151 -1.17 5.40 10.57
CA GLY A 151 -2.18 4.87 11.47
C GLY A 151 -3.56 5.48 11.15
N PRO A 152 -4.62 4.66 10.98
CA PRO A 152 -5.96 5.17 10.68
C PRO A 152 -6.70 5.74 11.90
N VAL A 153 -6.19 5.48 13.12
CA VAL A 153 -6.78 5.89 14.40
C VAL A 153 -5.66 6.22 15.39
N ALA A 154 -5.95 7.07 16.37
CA ALA A 154 -5.14 7.22 17.58
C ALA A 154 -5.22 5.93 18.41
N GLY A 155 -4.09 5.51 18.99
CA GLY A 155 -4.03 4.27 19.74
C GLY A 155 -2.64 3.70 19.94
N ILE A 156 -2.63 2.55 20.62
CA ILE A 156 -1.44 1.81 21.01
C ILE A 156 -1.23 0.64 20.06
N VAL A 157 -0.06 0.56 19.43
CA VAL A 157 0.32 -0.63 18.64
C VAL A 157 0.55 -1.78 19.60
N LYS A 158 -0.32 -2.80 19.57
CA LYS A 158 -0.25 -3.96 20.47
C LYS A 158 0.51 -5.14 19.85
N LYS A 159 0.52 -5.26 18.53
CA LYS A 159 1.21 -6.37 17.84
C LYS A 159 1.61 -5.98 16.43
N THR A 160 2.82 -6.38 16.00
CA THR A 160 3.25 -6.30 14.61
C THR A 160 3.95 -7.59 14.19
N TYR A 161 3.72 -8.05 12.97
CA TYR A 161 4.45 -9.18 12.40
C TYR A 161 4.26 -9.24 10.89
N LYS A 162 5.15 -9.98 10.23
CA LYS A 162 5.06 -10.28 8.81
C LYS A 162 4.62 -11.73 8.62
N ILE A 163 3.67 -11.93 7.71
CA ILE A 163 3.27 -13.25 7.23
C ILE A 163 3.95 -13.42 5.87
N PRO A 164 4.93 -14.33 5.72
CA PRO A 164 5.51 -14.64 4.43
C PRO A 164 4.42 -15.08 3.44
N GLY A 165 4.51 -14.61 2.20
CA GLY A 165 3.62 -15.02 1.14
C GLY A 165 4.34 -15.77 0.01
N THR A 166 3.55 -16.16 -0.97
CA THR A 166 4.05 -16.63 -2.27
C THR A 166 4.13 -15.49 -3.26
N TYR A 167 5.00 -15.64 -4.26
CA TYR A 167 5.00 -14.76 -5.42
C TYR A 167 3.69 -14.94 -6.18
N TYR A 168 3.08 -13.80 -6.53
CA TYR A 168 1.91 -13.75 -7.40
C TYR A 168 2.35 -13.13 -8.73
N SER A 169 2.22 -13.88 -9.83
CA SER A 169 2.55 -13.40 -11.17
C SER A 169 1.29 -12.88 -11.85
N GLN A 170 1.33 -11.65 -12.33
CA GLN A 170 0.28 -11.12 -13.19
C GLN A 170 0.59 -11.50 -14.64
N THR A 171 -0.31 -12.21 -15.31
CA THR A 171 -0.14 -12.55 -16.73
C THR A 171 -0.28 -11.28 -17.59
N SER A 172 0.46 -11.17 -18.69
CA SER A 172 0.34 -10.03 -19.64
C SER A 172 -1.04 -9.95 -20.27
N SER A 173 -1.73 -11.10 -20.35
CA SER A 173 -3.16 -11.19 -20.60
C SER A 173 -4.03 -10.65 -19.45
N ASN A 174 -3.49 -9.82 -18.53
CA ASN A 174 -4.15 -9.03 -17.47
C ASN A 174 -3.59 -7.57 -17.43
N SER A 175 -3.00 -7.06 -18.53
CA SER A 175 -2.31 -5.75 -18.63
C SER A 175 -3.26 -4.56 -18.87
N PHE A 176 -2.90 -3.37 -18.35
CA PHE A 176 -3.63 -2.09 -18.53
C PHE A 176 -3.32 -1.35 -19.85
N VAL A 177 -2.74 -2.03 -20.84
CA VAL A 177 -2.29 -1.41 -22.11
C VAL A 177 -2.95 -2.13 -23.30
N GLY A 178 -3.84 -1.43 -24.02
CA GLY A 178 -4.46 -1.90 -25.27
C GLY A 178 -5.90 -2.44 -25.16
N GLU A 179 -6.41 -3.02 -26.26
CA GLU A 179 -7.79 -3.56 -26.39
C GLU A 179 -7.95 -5.03 -25.98
N GLY A 180 -7.40 -5.42 -24.83
CA GLY A 180 -7.56 -6.75 -24.27
C GLY A 180 -6.49 -6.96 -23.22
N PRO A 181 -6.85 -7.30 -21.98
CA PRO A 181 -7.75 -8.40 -21.57
C PRO A 181 -8.72 -7.96 -20.44
N ASP A 182 -9.45 -8.88 -19.81
CA ASP A 182 -10.47 -8.60 -18.77
C ASP A 182 -10.02 -7.44 -17.85
N PRO A 183 -10.62 -6.23 -17.98
CA PRO A 183 -10.24 -5.07 -17.17
C PRO A 183 -10.53 -5.27 -15.68
N PHE A 184 -11.19 -6.38 -15.34
CA PHE A 184 -11.44 -6.86 -13.99
C PHE A 184 -10.46 -7.96 -13.56
N ALA A 185 -9.65 -8.60 -14.41
CA ALA A 185 -8.79 -9.72 -13.98
C ALA A 185 -7.78 -9.37 -12.85
N PRO A 186 -7.12 -8.19 -12.85
CA PRO A 186 -6.38 -7.74 -11.68
C PRO A 186 -7.31 -7.50 -10.48
N LYS A 187 -8.45 -6.81 -10.69
CA LYS A 187 -9.42 -6.46 -9.63
C LYS A 187 -10.03 -7.69 -8.94
N GLU A 188 -10.31 -8.74 -9.70
CA GLU A 188 -10.94 -9.95 -9.21
C GLU A 188 -9.92 -10.83 -8.46
N SER A 189 -8.73 -11.05 -9.03
CA SER A 189 -7.69 -11.86 -8.38
C SER A 189 -7.03 -11.18 -7.18
N GLN A 190 -7.10 -9.84 -7.07
CA GLN A 190 -6.59 -9.07 -5.93
C GLN A 190 -7.21 -9.47 -4.59
N LYS A 191 -8.46 -9.93 -4.58
CA LYS A 191 -9.07 -10.43 -3.34
C LYS A 191 -8.40 -11.71 -2.86
N TYR A 192 -8.04 -12.62 -3.77
CA TYR A 192 -7.23 -13.80 -3.46
C TYR A 192 -5.78 -13.44 -3.09
N CYS A 193 -5.23 -12.36 -3.65
CA CYS A 193 -3.88 -11.86 -3.30
C CYS A 193 -3.72 -11.69 -1.79
N THR A 194 -4.76 -11.19 -1.09
CA THR A 194 -4.75 -11.06 0.37
C THR A 194 -4.55 -12.38 1.12
N ALA A 195 -4.96 -13.51 0.55
CA ALA A 195 -4.79 -14.85 1.14
C ALA A 195 -3.40 -15.44 0.89
N VAL A 196 -2.67 -15.01 -0.15
CA VAL A 196 -1.41 -15.67 -0.55
C VAL A 196 -0.17 -14.79 -0.51
N ALA A 197 -0.30 -13.48 -0.67
CA ALA A 197 0.85 -12.57 -0.78
C ALA A 197 1.51 -12.27 0.57
N THR A 198 2.70 -11.70 0.54
CA THR A 198 3.35 -11.25 1.77
C THR A 198 2.47 -10.20 2.42
N ARG A 199 2.28 -10.31 3.74
CA ARG A 199 1.49 -9.36 4.52
C ARG A 199 2.30 -8.81 5.68
N ALA A 200 2.12 -7.53 5.96
CA ALA A 200 2.50 -6.94 7.24
C ALA A 200 1.23 -6.61 8.04
N VAL A 201 1.17 -7.14 9.26
CA VAL A 201 0.08 -6.95 10.21
C VAL A 201 0.51 -5.93 11.24
N VAL A 202 -0.33 -4.92 11.46
CA VAL A 202 -0.21 -3.95 12.55
C VAL A 202 -1.54 -3.90 13.30
N ALA A 203 -1.57 -4.43 14.51
CA ALA A 203 -2.74 -4.40 15.39
C ALA A 203 -2.64 -3.21 16.35
N ILE A 204 -3.68 -2.38 16.35
CA ILE A 204 -3.81 -1.15 17.13
C ILE A 204 -5.00 -1.32 18.05
N GLN A 205 -4.80 -1.05 19.34
CA GLN A 205 -5.89 -0.77 20.27
C GLN A 205 -6.17 0.72 20.19
N ALA A 206 -7.33 1.11 19.63
CA ALA A 206 -7.71 2.51 19.56
C ALA A 206 -7.91 3.10 20.96
N ASP A 207 -7.58 4.38 21.11
CA ASP A 207 -7.81 5.12 22.36
C ASP A 207 -9.32 5.29 22.62
N ASN A 208 -10.10 5.46 21.54
CA ASN A 208 -11.55 5.44 21.61
C ASN A 208 -12.08 3.99 21.74
N PRO A 209 -12.72 3.63 22.86
CA PRO A 209 -13.22 2.28 23.09
C PRO A 209 -14.35 1.86 22.13
N ASP A 210 -15.09 2.80 21.55
CA ASP A 210 -16.17 2.52 20.60
C ASP A 210 -15.64 2.01 19.24
N ILE A 211 -14.41 2.40 18.89
CA ILE A 211 -13.69 1.86 17.73
C ILE A 211 -13.07 0.50 18.08
N GLY A 212 -12.51 0.38 19.29
CA GLY A 212 -11.92 -0.86 19.78
C GLY A 212 -10.63 -1.24 19.04
N ARG A 213 -10.55 -2.48 18.53
CA ARG A 213 -9.34 -2.98 17.87
C ARG A 213 -9.38 -2.72 16.38
N VAL A 214 -8.30 -2.18 15.85
CA VAL A 214 -8.08 -1.98 14.42
C VAL A 214 -6.87 -2.79 13.99
N VAL A 215 -6.99 -3.56 12.90
CA VAL A 215 -5.84 -4.21 12.26
C VAL A 215 -5.65 -3.60 10.88
N VAL A 216 -4.45 -3.07 10.66
CA VAL A 216 -4.00 -2.64 9.35
C VAL A 216 -3.21 -3.80 8.74
N LEU A 217 -3.69 -4.31 7.61
CA LEU A 217 -3.06 -5.38 6.84
C LEU A 217 -2.50 -4.80 5.54
N HIS A 218 -1.19 -4.56 5.51
CA HIS A 218 -0.52 -4.21 4.25
C HIS A 218 -0.26 -5.50 3.46
N VAL A 219 -0.71 -5.55 2.21
CA VAL A 219 -0.62 -6.71 1.34
C VAL A 219 0.29 -6.37 0.16
N GLY A 220 1.41 -7.08 0.04
CA GLY A 220 2.26 -6.95 -1.14
C GLY A 220 1.54 -7.44 -2.41
N MET A 221 1.81 -6.83 -3.56
CA MET A 221 1.17 -7.15 -4.83
C MET A 221 2.20 -7.31 -5.96
N SER A 222 2.08 -8.40 -6.73
CA SER A 222 2.88 -8.67 -7.93
C SER A 222 4.37 -8.31 -7.76
N GLU A 223 4.86 -7.28 -8.45
CA GLU A 223 6.25 -6.81 -8.41
C GLU A 223 6.57 -5.97 -7.14
N VAL A 224 5.56 -5.41 -6.47
CA VAL A 224 5.66 -4.57 -5.26
C VAL A 224 5.25 -5.39 -4.03
N SER A 225 6.11 -6.33 -3.65
CA SER A 225 5.77 -7.38 -2.66
C SER A 225 6.49 -7.26 -1.31
N SER A 226 7.40 -6.29 -1.17
CA SER A 226 8.06 -5.99 0.11
C SER A 226 7.11 -5.23 1.03
N CYS A 227 7.03 -5.67 2.30
CA CYS A 227 6.35 -4.94 3.35
C CYS A 227 7.35 -4.61 4.47
N GLU A 228 7.61 -3.33 4.69
CA GLU A 228 8.40 -2.83 5.81
C GLU A 228 7.49 -2.31 6.92
N ILE A 229 7.76 -2.71 8.16
CA ILE A 229 7.05 -2.22 9.34
C ILE A 229 8.01 -1.29 10.08
N THR A 230 7.65 -0.01 10.18
CA THR A 230 8.47 1.02 10.85
C THR A 230 7.94 1.37 12.24
N VAL A 231 6.91 0.68 12.73
CA VAL A 231 6.32 0.87 14.06
C VAL A 231 6.58 -0.36 14.91
N SER A 232 6.83 -0.15 16.20
CA SER A 232 7.04 -1.24 17.17
C SER A 232 5.89 -1.27 18.17
N PRO A 233 5.51 -2.46 18.68
CA PRO A 233 4.57 -2.53 19.79
C PRO A 233 5.11 -1.75 20.99
N THR A 234 4.23 -1.00 21.66
CA THR A 234 4.55 -0.37 22.93
C THR A 234 4.07 -1.28 24.07
N ASN A 235 4.97 -1.57 25.02
CA ASN A 235 4.71 -2.46 26.15
C ASN A 235 3.89 -1.79 27.27
N GLU A 236 3.25 -0.65 27.01
CA GLU A 236 2.48 0.04 28.05
C GLU A 236 1.11 -0.64 28.23
N LEU A 237 0.91 -1.08 29.48
CA LEU A 237 -0.27 -1.73 30.04
C LEU A 237 -1.44 -0.76 30.13
#